data_AF-A0A2T0MSL2-F1
#
_entry.id   AF-A0A2T0MSL2-F1
#
_cell.length_a   1.000
_cell.length_b   1.000
_cell.length_c   1.000
_cell.angle_alpha   90.00
_cell.angle_beta   90.00
_cell.angle_gamma   90.00
#
_symmetry.space_group_name_H-M   'P 1'
#
loop_
_entity.id
_entity.type
_entity.pdbx_description
1 polymer ?
#
loop_
_entity_poly.entity_id
_entity_poly.type
_entity_poly.pdbx_seq_one_letter_code
_entity_poly.pdbx_strand_id
1 'polypeptide(L)'
;MLVAAALAVPQPAQAAGFKHPGVLVSRVQLDFVRANLDKEPWKSAWDALQKSSFASLSYPAKPRADVNCGGGSIPDNGCSDERKDAMAAYTHALRWYLSKDARYAKKAIQIMDAWSAVITKHTGSNAPLQTGWAGANFSRAAELIKHTYGGGWSQADRLASKLRTVYLPILLAGRPNNNGNWELIMTDAAIGIAVHLDDRTSFKQGGRDLARPAARLHLPHHRRVDSQSSAGQQVQHQGRDHRILARPDQVRGRPDPGDLPRLLAHRLGPRSHLPCG
;
A
#
# COMPACT_ATOMS: atom_id res chain seq x y z
N MET A 1 4.35 68.80 7.11
CA MET A 1 3.57 67.56 7.26
C MET A 1 4.50 66.39 7.01
N LEU A 2 4.86 65.63 8.05
CA LEU A 2 5.68 64.42 7.95
C LEU A 2 4.74 63.23 7.69
N VAL A 3 4.92 62.55 6.57
CA VAL A 3 4.21 61.31 6.24
C VAL A 3 4.99 60.15 6.85
N ALA A 4 4.43 59.50 7.88
CA ALA A 4 4.97 58.28 8.44
C ALA A 4 4.63 57.10 7.51
N ALA A 5 5.65 56.50 6.88
CA ALA A 5 5.51 55.25 6.17
C ALA A 5 5.43 54.10 7.18
N ALA A 6 4.26 53.46 7.29
CA ALA A 6 4.11 52.25 8.07
C ALA A 6 4.80 51.08 7.34
N LEU A 7 5.85 50.54 7.95
CA LEU A 7 6.46 49.27 7.52
C LEU A 7 5.46 48.14 7.79
N ALA A 8 4.86 47.60 6.74
CA ALA A 8 4.05 46.39 6.85
C ALA A 8 4.98 45.21 7.20
N VAL A 9 4.86 44.71 8.43
CA VAL A 9 5.53 43.48 8.85
C VAL A 9 4.94 42.33 8.03
N PRO A 10 5.74 41.57 7.26
CA PRO A 10 5.22 40.41 6.54
C PRO A 10 4.69 39.40 7.56
N GLN A 11 3.37 39.21 7.57
CA GLN A 11 2.76 38.13 8.34
C GLN A 11 3.32 36.80 7.82
N PRO A 12 3.75 35.88 8.71
CA PRO A 12 4.16 34.56 8.27
C PRO A 12 2.98 33.94 7.51
N ALA A 13 3.21 33.57 6.25
CA ALA A 13 2.23 32.83 5.46
C ALA A 13 1.81 31.63 6.29
N GLN A 14 0.53 31.60 6.71
CA GLN A 14 -0.01 30.48 7.44
C GLN A 14 0.13 29.27 6.53
N ALA A 15 1.09 28.40 6.85
CA ALA A 15 1.49 27.35 5.93
C ALA A 15 0.27 26.45 5.69
N ALA A 16 -0.17 26.36 4.44
CA ALA A 16 -1.37 25.61 4.08
C ALA A 16 -1.33 24.19 4.66
N GLY A 17 -2.45 23.75 5.23
CA GLY A 17 -2.63 22.39 5.74
C GLY A 17 -2.52 21.33 4.63
N PHE A 18 -2.44 20.06 5.02
CA PHE A 18 -2.46 18.99 4.03
C PHE A 18 -3.83 18.95 3.32
N LYS A 19 -3.82 18.55 2.04
CA LYS A 19 -5.06 18.31 1.28
C LYS A 19 -5.44 16.84 1.45
N HIS A 20 -6.71 16.59 1.79
CA HIS A 20 -7.19 15.25 2.07
C HIS A 20 -8.31 14.80 1.10
N PRO A 21 -8.34 13.52 0.68
CA PRO A 21 -7.29 12.51 0.86
C PRO A 21 -5.96 12.90 0.19
N GLY A 22 -4.83 12.67 0.86
CA GLY A 22 -3.50 13.09 0.39
C GLY A 22 -2.36 12.11 0.68
N VAL A 23 -2.64 10.96 1.32
CA VAL A 23 -1.59 9.99 1.70
C VAL A 23 -0.93 9.29 0.49
N LEU A 24 -1.72 8.91 -0.51
CA LEU A 24 -1.21 8.26 -1.74
C LEU A 24 -1.98 8.71 -2.98
N VAL A 25 -3.32 8.74 -2.86
CA VAL A 25 -4.21 9.11 -3.96
C VAL A 25 -5.08 10.30 -3.53
N SER A 26 -5.20 11.27 -4.42
CA SER A 26 -6.07 12.43 -4.23
C SER A 26 -7.53 12.12 -4.57
N ARG A 27 -8.45 12.95 -4.08
CA ARG A 27 -9.87 12.88 -4.46
C ARG A 27 -10.06 12.93 -5.99
N VAL A 28 -9.37 13.83 -6.67
CA VAL A 28 -9.45 14.00 -8.13
C VAL A 28 -9.04 12.71 -8.85
N GLN A 29 -7.94 12.06 -8.42
CA GLN A 29 -7.51 10.79 -9.01
C GLN A 29 -8.52 9.67 -8.75
N LEU A 30 -9.10 9.60 -7.55
CA LEU A 30 -10.11 8.59 -7.24
C LEU A 30 -11.39 8.77 -8.06
N ASP A 31 -11.84 10.01 -8.24
CA ASP A 31 -13.01 10.34 -9.06
C ASP A 31 -12.76 10.02 -10.53
N PHE A 32 -11.55 10.32 -11.02
CA PHE A 32 -11.12 9.94 -12.36
C PHE A 32 -11.16 8.42 -12.58
N VAL A 33 -10.61 7.62 -11.67
CA VAL A 33 -10.70 6.15 -11.77
C VAL A 33 -12.16 5.68 -11.72
N ARG A 34 -12.96 6.23 -10.80
CA ARG A 34 -14.37 5.87 -10.65
C ARG A 34 -15.20 6.12 -11.92
N ALA A 35 -14.91 7.21 -12.63
CA ALA A 35 -15.59 7.55 -13.88
C ALA A 35 -15.20 6.66 -15.08
N ASN A 36 -14.22 5.78 -14.92
CA ASN A 36 -13.70 4.92 -16.01
C ASN A 36 -13.75 3.42 -15.66
N LEU A 37 -14.48 2.99 -14.63
CA LEU A 37 -14.53 1.58 -14.20
C LEU A 37 -15.08 0.61 -15.27
N ASP A 38 -15.75 1.13 -16.30
CA ASP A 38 -16.26 0.39 -17.44
C ASP A 38 -15.29 0.31 -18.63
N LYS A 39 -14.15 1.02 -18.58
CA LYS A 39 -13.15 1.13 -19.65
C LYS A 39 -11.82 0.53 -19.24
N GLU A 40 -11.07 0.02 -20.21
CA GLU A 40 -9.69 -0.42 -19.94
C GLU A 40 -8.73 0.77 -19.75
N PRO A 41 -7.69 0.63 -18.89
CA PRO A 41 -7.31 -0.57 -18.13
C PRO A 41 -8.05 -0.75 -16.77
N TRP A 42 -8.93 0.18 -16.39
CA TRP A 42 -9.58 0.16 -15.07
C TRP A 42 -10.60 -0.95 -14.91
N LYS A 43 -11.30 -1.33 -15.98
CA LYS A 43 -12.29 -2.40 -15.97
C LYS A 43 -11.69 -3.71 -15.48
N SER A 44 -10.59 -4.16 -16.10
CA SER A 44 -9.91 -5.39 -15.69
C SER A 44 -9.41 -5.34 -14.24
N ALA A 45 -8.85 -4.21 -13.81
CA ALA A 45 -8.42 -4.02 -12.42
C ALA A 45 -9.59 -4.01 -11.41
N TRP A 46 -10.71 -3.39 -11.79
CA TRP A 46 -11.92 -3.33 -10.98
C TRP A 46 -12.56 -4.71 -10.82
N ASP A 47 -12.64 -5.50 -11.89
CA ASP A 47 -13.11 -6.89 -11.83
C ASP A 47 -12.21 -7.77 -10.95
N ALA A 48 -10.89 -7.57 -11.03
CA ALA A 48 -9.94 -8.27 -10.16
C ALA A 48 -10.10 -7.87 -8.68
N LEU A 49 -10.27 -6.59 -8.39
CA LEU A 49 -10.52 -6.11 -7.02
C LEU A 49 -11.81 -6.71 -6.46
N GLN A 50 -12.88 -6.77 -7.23
CA GLN A 50 -14.17 -7.32 -6.78
C GLN A 50 -14.09 -8.82 -6.43
N LYS A 51 -13.22 -9.58 -7.12
CA LYS A 51 -12.99 -11.02 -6.90
C LYS A 51 -11.94 -11.32 -5.83
N SER A 52 -11.22 -10.30 -5.35
CA SER A 52 -10.17 -10.47 -4.35
C SER A 52 -10.73 -10.97 -3.02
N SER A 53 -10.04 -11.92 -2.39
CA SER A 53 -10.36 -12.36 -1.03
C SER A 53 -10.26 -11.22 -0.01
N PHE A 54 -9.39 -10.23 -0.25
CA PHE A 54 -9.24 -9.03 0.57
C PHE A 54 -10.41 -8.05 0.43
N ALA A 55 -11.28 -8.24 -0.56
CA ALA A 55 -12.49 -7.45 -0.74
C ALA A 55 -13.75 -8.17 -0.22
N SER A 56 -13.62 -9.36 0.38
CA SER A 56 -14.76 -10.12 0.89
C SER A 56 -15.39 -9.46 2.11
N LEU A 57 -16.71 -9.27 2.12
CA LEU A 57 -17.43 -8.78 3.31
C LEU A 57 -17.42 -9.78 4.47
N SER A 58 -17.04 -11.05 4.24
CA SER A 58 -16.82 -12.05 5.29
C SER A 58 -15.35 -12.13 5.75
N TYR A 59 -14.46 -11.26 5.29
CA TYR A 59 -13.04 -11.29 5.65
C TYR A 59 -12.84 -11.23 7.18
N PRO A 60 -12.15 -12.22 7.79
CA PRO A 60 -11.91 -12.28 9.23
C PRO A 60 -10.56 -11.66 9.62
N ALA A 61 -10.60 -10.48 10.25
CA ALA A 61 -9.40 -9.86 10.82
C ALA A 61 -8.83 -10.65 12.00
N LYS A 62 -7.50 -10.64 12.16
CA LYS A 62 -6.73 -11.41 13.15
C LYS A 62 -5.77 -10.52 13.94
N PRO A 63 -6.27 -9.56 14.73
CA PRO A 63 -5.44 -8.59 15.40
C PRO A 63 -4.58 -9.21 16.52
N ARG A 64 -3.37 -8.68 16.70
CA ARG A 64 -2.40 -9.13 17.71
C ARG A 64 -1.92 -7.97 18.55
N ALA A 65 -1.70 -8.20 19.85
CA ALA A 65 -1.16 -7.18 20.73
C ALA A 65 0.34 -6.94 20.52
N ASP A 66 1.08 -8.02 20.25
CA ASP A 66 2.50 -8.01 19.89
C ASP A 66 2.64 -8.68 18.53
N VAL A 67 3.18 -7.95 17.56
CA VAL A 67 3.55 -8.47 16.24
C VAL A 67 5.04 -8.76 16.26
N ASN A 68 5.42 -10.01 16.48
CA ASN A 68 6.80 -10.45 16.61
C ASN A 68 7.29 -11.12 15.32
N CYS A 69 8.20 -10.44 14.62
CA CYS A 69 8.71 -10.83 13.32
C CYS A 69 10.22 -11.05 13.37
N GLY A 70 10.66 -12.31 13.36
CA GLY A 70 12.08 -12.63 13.26
C GLY A 70 12.63 -12.53 11.83
N GLY A 71 13.87 -12.97 11.61
CA GLY A 71 14.53 -12.91 10.30
C GLY A 71 13.74 -13.68 9.23
N GLY A 72 13.48 -13.06 8.08
CA GLY A 72 12.62 -13.66 7.06
C GLY A 72 11.16 -13.85 7.50
N SER A 73 10.72 -13.19 8.58
CA SER A 73 9.46 -13.44 9.29
C SER A 73 9.42 -14.83 9.96
N ILE A 74 10.55 -15.29 10.50
CA ILE A 74 10.62 -16.52 11.30
C ILE A 74 11.14 -16.15 12.70
N PRO A 75 10.32 -16.24 13.76
CA PRO A 75 8.91 -16.64 13.75
C PRO A 75 8.00 -15.60 13.06
N ASP A 76 6.85 -16.06 12.55
CA ASP A 76 5.74 -15.23 12.06
C ASP A 76 4.64 -15.21 13.13
N ASN A 77 4.85 -14.41 14.18
CA ASN A 77 3.86 -14.22 15.23
C ASN A 77 3.09 -12.93 14.95
N GLY A 78 2.15 -12.99 14.01
CA GLY A 78 1.24 -11.88 13.67
C GLY A 78 1.69 -11.00 12.49
N CYS A 79 2.83 -11.27 11.88
CA CYS A 79 3.37 -10.46 10.77
C CYS A 79 2.51 -10.59 9.52
N SER A 80 2.19 -11.83 9.15
CA SER A 80 1.30 -12.11 8.02
C SER A 80 -0.13 -11.68 8.31
N ASP A 81 -0.61 -11.86 9.55
CA ASP A 81 -1.94 -11.44 9.95
C ASP A 81 -2.09 -9.92 9.79
N GLU A 82 -1.18 -9.13 10.36
CA GLU A 82 -1.22 -7.66 10.29
C GLU A 82 -1.09 -7.15 8.86
N ARG A 83 -0.14 -7.69 8.09
CA ARG A 83 0.11 -7.23 6.73
C ARG A 83 -1.10 -7.49 5.83
N LYS A 84 -1.71 -8.67 5.92
CA LYS A 84 -2.89 -9.05 5.13
C LYS A 84 -4.11 -8.22 5.54
N ASP A 85 -4.29 -7.99 6.83
CA ASP A 85 -5.41 -7.21 7.33
C ASP A 85 -5.30 -5.72 6.96
N ALA A 86 -4.10 -5.14 7.01
CA ALA A 86 -3.87 -3.77 6.53
C ALA A 86 -4.17 -3.65 5.02
N MET A 87 -3.73 -4.62 4.22
CA MET A 87 -4.08 -4.69 2.79
C MET A 87 -5.59 -4.85 2.57
N ALA A 88 -6.27 -5.67 3.38
CA ALA A 88 -7.72 -5.83 3.31
C ALA A 88 -8.46 -4.53 3.67
N ALA A 89 -8.04 -3.84 4.74
CA ALA A 89 -8.60 -2.55 5.12
C ALA A 89 -8.50 -1.52 3.99
N TYR A 90 -7.33 -1.41 3.35
CA TYR A 90 -7.15 -0.49 2.22
C TYR A 90 -7.95 -0.93 0.98
N THR A 91 -7.98 -2.23 0.67
CA THR A 91 -8.82 -2.80 -0.40
C THR A 91 -10.29 -2.45 -0.21
N HIS A 92 -10.80 -2.62 1.02
CA HIS A 92 -12.17 -2.26 1.38
C HIS A 92 -12.43 -0.75 1.29
N ALA A 93 -11.48 0.10 1.69
CA ALA A 93 -11.59 1.55 1.57
C ALA A 93 -11.65 2.01 0.09
N LEU A 94 -10.84 1.42 -0.78
CA LEU A 94 -10.91 1.65 -2.24
C LEU A 94 -12.23 1.14 -2.82
N ARG A 95 -12.66 -0.07 -2.46
CA ARG A 95 -13.93 -0.66 -2.92
C ARG A 95 -15.12 0.22 -2.52
N TRP A 96 -15.12 0.74 -1.30
CA TRP A 96 -16.08 1.75 -0.85
C TRP A 96 -16.06 2.97 -1.77
N TYR A 97 -14.90 3.59 -1.98
CA TYR A 97 -14.86 4.86 -2.70
C TYR A 97 -15.35 4.70 -4.15
N LEU A 98 -14.94 3.62 -4.81
CA LEU A 98 -15.23 3.36 -6.22
C LEU A 98 -16.70 2.95 -6.44
N SER A 99 -17.24 2.07 -5.60
CA SER A 99 -18.63 1.60 -5.73
C SER A 99 -19.67 2.47 -5.01
N LYS A 100 -19.26 3.20 -3.97
CA LYS A 100 -20.12 3.85 -2.96
C LYS A 100 -21.05 2.90 -2.19
N ASP A 101 -20.74 1.61 -2.17
CA ASP A 101 -21.43 0.66 -1.30
C ASP A 101 -20.86 0.73 0.12
N ALA A 102 -21.64 1.30 1.03
CA ALA A 102 -21.26 1.58 2.42
C ALA A 102 -20.83 0.33 3.22
N ARG A 103 -21.20 -0.88 2.78
CA ARG A 103 -20.75 -2.12 3.41
C ARG A 103 -19.22 -2.24 3.40
N TYR A 104 -18.56 -1.78 2.34
CA TYR A 104 -17.11 -1.83 2.25
C TYR A 104 -16.42 -0.79 3.16
N ALA A 105 -17.01 0.39 3.35
CA ALA A 105 -16.48 1.37 4.32
C ALA A 105 -16.56 0.83 5.74
N LYS A 106 -17.72 0.28 6.10
CA LYS A 106 -17.95 -0.36 7.41
C LYS A 106 -16.98 -1.52 7.65
N LYS A 107 -16.69 -2.32 6.63
CA LYS A 107 -15.70 -3.41 6.74
C LYS A 107 -14.27 -2.89 6.92
N ALA A 108 -13.86 -1.85 6.20
CA ALA A 108 -12.55 -1.22 6.41
C ALA A 108 -12.42 -0.70 7.85
N ILE A 109 -13.43 0.01 8.34
CA ILE A 109 -13.52 0.49 9.72
C ILE A 109 -13.41 -0.68 10.71
N GLN A 110 -14.18 -1.75 10.52
CA GLN A 110 -14.15 -2.93 11.38
C GLN A 110 -12.73 -3.51 11.52
N ILE A 111 -12.00 -3.66 10.41
CA ILE A 111 -10.63 -4.19 10.42
C ILE A 111 -9.68 -3.25 11.18
N MET A 112 -9.72 -1.95 10.86
CA MET A 112 -8.89 -0.94 11.52
C MET A 112 -9.19 -0.81 13.02
N ASP A 113 -10.46 -0.91 13.40
CA ASP A 113 -10.91 -0.84 14.79
C ASP A 113 -10.48 -2.08 15.58
N ALA A 114 -10.52 -3.26 14.96
CA ALA A 114 -10.04 -4.50 15.57
C ALA A 114 -8.54 -4.45 15.89
N TRP A 115 -7.72 -3.94 14.97
CA TRP A 115 -6.28 -3.77 15.20
C TRP A 115 -5.98 -2.68 16.23
N SER A 116 -6.59 -1.50 16.07
CA SER A 116 -6.33 -0.37 16.98
C SER A 116 -6.74 -0.64 18.43
N ALA A 117 -7.66 -1.58 18.65
CA ALA A 117 -8.08 -2.00 19.98
C ALA A 117 -6.99 -2.74 20.76
N VAL A 118 -6.09 -3.48 20.08
CA VAL A 118 -5.19 -4.43 20.77
C VAL A 118 -3.71 -4.19 20.50
N ILE A 119 -3.31 -3.65 19.35
CA ILE A 119 -1.89 -3.52 19.00
C ILE A 119 -1.15 -2.62 20.00
N THR A 120 0.01 -3.09 20.48
CA THR A 120 0.85 -2.34 21.44
C THR A 120 2.29 -2.21 20.99
N LYS A 121 2.81 -3.16 20.20
CA LYS A 121 4.21 -3.13 19.75
C LYS A 121 4.47 -4.04 18.56
N HIS A 122 5.54 -3.71 17.83
CA HIS A 122 6.22 -4.61 16.90
C HIS A 122 7.56 -5.04 17.50
N THR A 123 7.86 -6.33 17.49
CA THR A 123 9.10 -6.90 18.04
C THR A 123 9.78 -7.84 17.03
N GLY A 124 11.00 -8.24 17.34
CA GLY A 124 11.83 -9.06 16.45
C GLY A 124 12.63 -8.24 15.43
N SER A 125 13.59 -8.89 14.77
CA SER A 125 14.54 -8.22 13.88
C SER A 125 13.90 -7.63 12.62
N ASN A 126 12.74 -8.14 12.20
CA ASN A 126 11.99 -7.67 11.04
C ASN A 126 10.87 -6.68 11.38
N ALA A 127 10.71 -6.31 12.66
CA ALA A 127 9.73 -5.31 13.11
C ALA A 127 9.70 -4.04 12.24
N PRO A 128 10.82 -3.40 11.86
CA PRO A 128 10.80 -2.13 11.15
C PRO A 128 10.17 -2.25 9.75
N LEU A 129 10.53 -3.30 9.03
CA LEU A 129 10.00 -3.57 7.69
C LEU A 129 8.51 -3.89 7.78
N GLN A 130 8.13 -4.74 8.75
CA GLN A 130 6.73 -5.08 9.02
C GLN A 130 5.90 -3.84 9.36
N THR A 131 6.37 -2.99 10.28
CA THR A 131 5.72 -1.73 10.65
C THR A 131 5.56 -0.81 9.43
N GLY A 132 6.55 -0.78 8.52
CA GLY A 132 6.46 -0.06 7.26
C GLY A 132 5.34 -0.57 6.36
N TRP A 133 5.31 -1.89 6.08
CA TRP A 133 4.28 -2.49 5.23
C TRP A 133 2.85 -2.31 5.76
N ALA A 134 2.66 -2.53 7.06
CA ALA A 134 1.35 -2.38 7.70
C ALA A 134 0.95 -0.90 7.82
N GLY A 135 1.86 -0.05 8.29
CA GLY A 135 1.62 1.38 8.50
C GLY A 135 1.27 2.13 7.21
N ALA A 136 1.89 1.79 6.08
CA ALA A 136 1.55 2.36 4.78
C ALA A 136 0.09 2.02 4.38
N ASN A 137 -0.34 0.77 4.53
CA ASN A 137 -1.70 0.39 4.15
C ASN A 137 -2.76 0.90 5.13
N PHE A 138 -2.50 0.86 6.44
CA PHE A 138 -3.44 1.39 7.44
C PHE A 138 -3.62 2.91 7.31
N SER A 139 -2.55 3.68 7.12
CA SER A 139 -2.68 5.14 6.93
C SER A 139 -3.46 5.48 5.66
N ARG A 140 -3.24 4.76 4.55
CA ARG A 140 -4.03 4.92 3.30
C ARG A 140 -5.50 4.58 3.50
N ALA A 141 -5.81 3.49 4.19
CA ALA A 141 -7.19 3.09 4.49
C ALA A 141 -7.89 4.12 5.38
N ALA A 142 -7.24 4.52 6.47
CA ALA A 142 -7.76 5.48 7.44
C ALA A 142 -8.01 6.84 6.80
N GLU A 143 -7.08 7.31 5.98
CA GLU A 143 -7.20 8.56 5.22
C GLU A 143 -8.43 8.56 4.32
N LEU A 144 -8.58 7.53 3.49
CA LEU A 144 -9.72 7.43 2.59
C LEU A 144 -11.04 7.41 3.35
N ILE A 145 -11.15 6.59 4.40
CA ILE A 145 -12.39 6.49 5.17
C ILE A 145 -12.70 7.81 5.87
N LYS A 146 -11.77 8.35 6.66
CA LYS A 146 -11.95 9.55 7.48
C LYS A 146 -12.42 10.75 6.65
N HIS A 147 -11.87 10.93 5.45
CA HIS A 147 -12.15 12.12 4.65
C HIS A 147 -13.20 11.91 3.55
N THR A 148 -13.71 10.70 3.33
CA THR A 148 -14.65 10.43 2.22
C THR A 148 -15.91 9.68 2.62
N TYR A 149 -15.95 9.03 3.77
CA TYR A 149 -17.13 8.31 4.26
C TYR A 149 -17.94 9.17 5.23
N GLY A 150 -19.15 9.57 4.83
CA GLY A 150 -20.04 10.39 5.66
C GLY A 150 -20.82 9.61 6.73
N GLY A 151 -20.69 8.28 6.80
CA GLY A 151 -21.43 7.45 7.75
C GLY A 151 -20.86 7.40 9.17
N GLY A 152 -19.78 8.15 9.42
CA GLY A 152 -19.12 8.24 10.72
C GLY A 152 -18.13 7.10 11.00
N TRP A 153 -17.15 7.41 11.86
CA TRP A 153 -16.16 6.46 12.38
C TRP A 153 -15.74 6.91 13.78
N SER A 154 -16.40 6.39 14.82
CA SER A 154 -16.23 6.86 16.20
C SER A 154 -14.84 6.59 16.77
N GLN A 155 -14.17 5.52 16.31
CA GLN A 155 -12.87 5.09 16.81
C GLN A 155 -11.69 5.57 15.96
N ALA A 156 -11.89 6.53 15.05
CA ALA A 156 -10.83 7.08 14.20
C ALA A 156 -9.62 7.56 15.02
N ASP A 157 -9.87 8.26 16.14
CA ASP A 157 -8.82 8.78 17.02
C ASP A 157 -8.02 7.66 17.72
N ARG A 158 -8.64 6.50 17.96
CA ARG A 158 -7.93 5.34 18.54
C ARG A 158 -6.91 4.80 17.55
N LEU A 159 -7.29 4.62 16.28
CA LEU A 159 -6.33 4.21 15.26
C LEU A 159 -5.24 5.27 15.07
N ALA A 160 -5.61 6.55 14.96
CA ALA A 160 -4.67 7.66 14.83
C ALA A 160 -3.63 7.66 15.98
N SER A 161 -4.08 7.43 17.21
CA SER A 161 -3.21 7.28 18.38
C SER A 161 -2.26 6.09 18.26
N LYS A 162 -2.72 4.92 17.78
CA LYS A 162 -1.84 3.76 17.53
C LYS A 162 -0.82 4.03 16.42
N LEU A 163 -1.22 4.65 15.31
CA LEU A 163 -0.29 5.05 14.25
C LEU A 163 0.79 6.00 14.80
N ARG A 164 0.41 6.95 15.66
CA ARG A 164 1.34 7.90 16.29
C ARG A 164 2.29 7.26 17.29
N THR A 165 1.78 6.35 18.14
CA THR A 165 2.52 5.87 19.32
C THR A 165 3.20 4.53 19.13
N VAL A 166 2.67 3.67 18.25
CA VAL A 166 3.21 2.31 18.00
C VAL A 166 4.00 2.26 16.69
N TYR A 167 3.50 2.87 15.61
CA TYR A 167 4.13 2.76 14.30
C TYR A 167 5.19 3.83 14.09
N LEU A 168 4.82 5.11 14.22
CA LEU A 168 5.66 6.23 13.82
C LEU A 168 7.05 6.27 14.48
N PRO A 169 7.25 5.95 15.77
CA PRO A 169 8.58 5.97 16.38
C PRO A 169 9.53 4.94 15.74
N ILE A 170 9.04 3.75 15.39
CA ILE A 170 9.83 2.71 14.74
C ILE A 170 10.23 3.15 13.32
N LEU A 171 9.29 3.78 12.60
CA LEU A 171 9.48 4.23 11.22
C LEU A 171 10.50 5.37 11.14
N LEU A 172 10.37 6.38 12.02
CA LEU A 172 11.28 7.53 12.06
C LEU A 172 12.66 7.18 12.61
N ALA A 173 12.80 6.11 13.39
CA ALA A 173 14.12 5.61 13.81
C ALA A 173 14.97 5.13 12.61
N GLY A 174 14.34 4.76 11.49
CA GLY A 174 15.03 4.30 10.28
C GLY A 174 15.78 2.98 10.46
N ARG A 175 16.43 2.50 9.39
CA ARG A 175 17.32 1.32 9.41
C ARG A 175 18.50 1.54 8.43
N PRO A 176 19.44 2.44 8.77
CA PRO A 176 20.46 2.95 7.83
C PRO A 176 21.52 1.94 7.37
N ASN A 177 21.56 0.75 7.99
CA ASN A 177 22.49 -0.33 7.68
C ASN A 177 21.79 -1.56 7.05
N ASN A 178 20.52 -1.42 6.70
CA ASN A 178 19.74 -2.46 6.01
C ASN A 178 19.63 -2.15 4.52
N ASN A 179 19.02 -3.08 3.77
CA ASN A 179 18.74 -2.88 2.35
C ASN A 179 17.88 -1.61 2.13
N GLY A 180 18.21 -0.79 1.13
CA GLY A 180 17.59 0.52 0.91
C GLY A 180 16.08 0.48 0.71
N ASN A 181 15.52 -0.64 0.25
CA ASN A 181 14.06 -0.80 0.14
C ASN A 181 13.34 -0.80 1.50
N TRP A 182 14.03 -1.15 2.60
CA TRP A 182 13.48 -1.07 3.96
C TRP A 182 13.23 0.38 4.35
N GLU A 183 14.23 1.24 4.18
CA GLU A 183 14.09 2.66 4.50
C GLU A 183 13.05 3.34 3.62
N LEU A 184 12.92 2.94 2.34
CA LEU A 184 11.89 3.48 1.45
C LEU A 184 10.48 3.16 1.94
N ILE A 185 10.17 1.91 2.28
CA ILE A 185 8.81 1.59 2.79
C ILE A 185 8.56 2.17 4.18
N MET A 186 9.58 2.24 5.04
CA MET A 186 9.46 2.89 6.34
C MET A 186 9.15 4.38 6.17
N THR A 187 9.80 5.03 5.22
CA THR A 187 9.59 6.45 4.91
C THR A 187 8.22 6.70 4.27
N ASP A 188 7.78 5.87 3.32
CA ASP A 188 6.43 5.91 2.73
C ASP A 188 5.35 5.82 3.83
N ALA A 189 5.49 4.86 4.75
CA ALA A 189 4.59 4.73 5.89
C ALA A 189 4.65 5.94 6.84
N ALA A 190 5.84 6.45 7.17
CA ALA A 190 5.99 7.61 8.06
C ALA A 190 5.35 8.87 7.47
N ILE A 191 5.58 9.14 6.18
CA ILE A 191 4.97 10.27 5.46
C ILE A 191 3.45 10.11 5.41
N GLY A 192 2.95 8.91 5.08
CA GLY A 192 1.52 8.65 5.01
C GLY A 192 0.83 8.81 6.37
N ILE A 193 1.42 8.30 7.44
CA ILE A 193 0.94 8.51 8.81
C ILE A 193 0.97 10.01 9.15
N ALA A 194 2.06 10.71 8.84
CA ALA A 194 2.18 12.13 9.15
C ALA A 194 1.13 12.98 8.42
N VAL A 195 0.83 12.69 7.15
CA VAL A 195 -0.27 13.34 6.42
C VAL A 195 -1.59 13.05 7.11
N HIS A 196 -1.94 11.78 7.36
CA HIS A 196 -3.20 11.40 7.99
C HIS A 196 -3.44 12.05 9.38
N LEU A 197 -2.36 12.30 10.11
CA LEU A 197 -2.36 12.89 11.43
C LEU A 197 -2.21 14.42 11.43
N ASP A 198 -2.15 15.07 10.26
CA ASP A 198 -1.81 16.49 10.11
C ASP A 198 -0.47 16.90 10.80
N ASP A 199 0.46 15.95 10.93
CA ASP A 199 1.72 16.13 11.64
C ASP A 199 2.86 16.58 10.72
N ARG A 200 2.96 17.90 10.54
CA ARG A 200 3.98 18.52 9.68
C ARG A 200 5.42 18.30 10.18
N THR A 201 5.61 18.09 11.49
CA THR A 201 6.93 17.85 12.06
C THR A 201 7.44 16.48 11.64
N SER A 202 6.62 15.46 11.84
CA SER A 202 6.92 14.09 11.42
C SER A 202 7.03 13.98 9.89
N PHE A 203 6.20 14.72 9.14
CA PHE A 203 6.29 14.77 7.67
C PHE A 203 7.64 15.31 7.19
N LYS A 204 8.09 16.44 7.76
CA LYS A 204 9.41 17.03 7.42
C LYS A 204 10.55 16.09 7.80
N GLN A 205 10.44 15.38 8.92
CA GLN A 205 11.44 14.40 9.32
C GLN A 205 11.52 13.25 8.31
N GLY A 206 10.38 12.62 7.97
CA GLY A 206 10.35 11.56 6.95
C GLY A 206 10.88 12.02 5.59
N GLY A 207 10.57 13.25 5.17
CA GLY A 207 11.11 13.83 3.93
C GLY A 207 12.64 13.98 3.94
N ARG A 208 13.24 14.35 5.08
CA ARG A 208 14.70 14.37 5.24
C ARG A 208 15.30 12.96 5.17
N ASP A 209 14.62 11.98 5.74
CA ASP A 209 15.08 10.59 5.73
C ASP A 209 15.01 9.98 4.32
N LEU A 210 14.03 10.36 3.48
CA LEU A 210 13.97 9.97 2.06
C LEU A 210 15.19 10.41 1.24
N ALA A 211 15.79 11.55 1.58
CA ALA A 211 16.98 12.07 0.90
C ALA A 211 18.24 11.22 1.18
N ARG A 212 18.27 10.43 2.26
CA ARG A 212 19.44 9.63 2.65
C ARG A 212 19.67 8.39 1.74
N PRO A 213 18.65 7.56 1.41
CA PRO A 213 18.81 6.50 0.41
C PRO A 213 19.09 7.04 -1.00
N ALA A 214 18.46 8.16 -1.40
CA ALA A 214 18.64 8.76 -2.72
C ALA A 214 20.09 9.20 -2.97
N ALA A 215 20.75 9.76 -1.95
CA ALA A 215 22.18 10.11 -2.01
C ALA A 215 23.09 8.87 -2.16
N ARG A 216 22.70 7.71 -1.62
CA ARG A 216 23.48 6.45 -1.73
C ARG A 216 23.34 5.78 -3.09
N LEU A 217 22.20 5.96 -3.76
CA LEU A 217 22.02 5.47 -5.13
C LEU A 217 22.86 6.25 -6.17
N HIS A 218 23.31 7.45 -5.83
CA HIS A 218 24.12 8.33 -6.68
C HIS A 218 25.64 8.23 -6.46
N LEU A 219 26.13 7.34 -5.57
CA LEU A 219 27.56 7.09 -5.37
C LEU A 219 27.96 5.78 -6.08
N PRO A 220 28.81 5.80 -7.13
CA PRO A 220 29.26 4.58 -7.77
C PRO A 220 30.33 3.93 -6.91
N HIS A 221 29.96 2.91 -6.13
CA HIS A 221 30.95 2.03 -5.51
C HIS A 221 30.68 0.56 -5.84
N HIS A 222 31.49 0.06 -6.77
CA HIS A 222 31.84 -1.34 -6.91
C HIS A 222 32.27 -1.91 -5.56
N ARG A 223 31.50 -2.85 -5.00
CA ARG A 223 32.02 -3.96 -4.18
C ARG A 223 31.12 -5.18 -4.33
N ARG A 224 31.78 -6.34 -4.38
CA ARG A 224 31.24 -7.66 -4.71
C ARG A 224 30.02 -8.01 -3.87
N VAL A 225 29.02 -8.55 -4.56
CA VAL A 225 27.83 -9.18 -3.98
C VAL A 225 28.21 -10.61 -3.62
N ASP A 226 28.41 -10.88 -2.34
CA ASP A 226 28.41 -12.25 -1.83
C ASP A 226 27.09 -12.52 -1.09
N SER A 227 26.36 -13.48 -1.65
CA SER A 227 25.28 -14.30 -1.07
C SER A 227 23.94 -13.66 -0.66
N GLN A 228 22.93 -13.98 -1.50
CA GLN A 228 21.53 -14.35 -1.18
C GLN A 228 20.84 -13.65 0.00
N SER A 229 19.98 -12.66 -0.29
CA SER A 229 19.02 -12.14 0.69
C SER A 229 17.58 -12.48 0.28
N SER A 230 16.97 -13.36 1.06
CA SER A 230 15.55 -13.76 1.08
C SER A 230 14.55 -12.59 1.11
N ALA A 231 15.00 -11.35 1.35
CA ALA A 231 14.20 -10.14 1.25
C ALA A 231 13.72 -9.84 -0.18
N GLY A 232 14.49 -10.21 -1.21
CA GLY A 232 14.11 -10.00 -2.62
C GLY A 232 12.91 -10.85 -3.06
N GLN A 233 12.77 -12.05 -2.50
CA GLN A 233 11.64 -12.95 -2.77
C GLN A 233 10.34 -12.48 -2.11
N GLN A 234 10.44 -11.86 -0.92
CA GLN A 234 9.27 -11.33 -0.21
C GLN A 234 8.66 -10.10 -0.90
N VAL A 235 9.49 -9.22 -1.47
CA VAL A 235 9.03 -8.08 -2.28
C VAL A 235 8.37 -8.54 -3.59
N GLN A 236 8.84 -9.63 -4.20
CA GLN A 236 8.25 -10.16 -5.45
C GLN A 236 6.84 -10.73 -5.28
N HIS A 237 6.52 -11.32 -4.13
CA HIS A 237 5.14 -11.76 -3.83
C HIS A 237 4.19 -10.56 -3.62
N GLN A 238 4.63 -9.53 -2.91
CA GLN A 238 3.88 -8.26 -2.77
C GLN A 238 3.72 -7.52 -4.11
N GLY A 239 4.75 -7.53 -4.95
CA GLY A 239 4.70 -6.94 -6.29
C GLY A 239 3.70 -7.64 -7.22
N ARG A 240 3.33 -8.90 -6.97
CA ARG A 240 2.22 -9.57 -7.70
C ARG A 240 0.85 -9.13 -7.19
N ASP A 241 0.69 -8.98 -5.87
CA ASP A 241 -0.58 -8.56 -5.27
C ASP A 241 -0.88 -7.06 -5.51
N HIS A 242 0.16 -6.21 -5.53
CA HIS A 242 0.05 -4.78 -5.86
C HIS A 242 0.05 -4.49 -7.36
N ARG A 243 0.46 -5.44 -8.23
CA ARG A 243 0.38 -5.30 -9.70
C ARG A 243 -1.05 -5.19 -10.22
N ILE A 244 -2.06 -5.50 -9.40
CA ILE A 244 -3.48 -5.36 -9.73
C ILE A 244 -3.90 -3.88 -9.80
N LEU A 245 -3.17 -2.95 -9.18
CA LEU A 245 -3.60 -1.54 -9.01
C LEU A 245 -2.70 -0.49 -9.69
N ALA A 246 -1.64 -0.89 -10.42
CA ALA A 246 -0.73 0.09 -11.03
C ALA A 246 -0.08 -0.43 -12.33
N ARG A 247 -0.79 -0.34 -13.46
CA ARG A 247 -0.18 -0.16 -14.80
C ARG A 247 -1.10 0.60 -15.75
N PRO A 248 -0.69 1.78 -16.25
CA PRO A 248 -0.98 2.23 -17.61
C PRO A 248 0.25 2.01 -18.50
N ASP A 249 -0.01 1.47 -19.69
CA ASP A 249 0.81 1.39 -20.91
C ASP A 249 2.01 0.45 -21.03
N GLN A 250 1.88 -0.51 -21.96
CA GLN A 250 2.59 -0.49 -23.26
C GLN A 250 1.80 -1.40 -24.25
N VAL A 251 1.06 -0.76 -25.17
CA VAL A 251 0.62 -1.34 -26.45
C VAL A 251 1.38 -0.61 -27.56
N ARG A 252 2.19 -1.34 -28.31
CA ARG A 252 2.55 -1.11 -29.72
C ARG A 252 2.68 -2.51 -30.31
N GLY A 253 2.11 -2.94 -31.42
CA GLY A 253 1.46 -2.35 -32.58
C GLY A 253 1.67 -3.42 -33.68
N ARG A 254 0.60 -3.93 -34.31
CA ARG A 254 0.71 -4.87 -35.47
C ARG A 254 1.02 -4.10 -36.76
N PRO A 255 1.52 -4.77 -37.81
CA PRO A 255 0.61 -5.22 -38.87
C PRO A 255 0.84 -6.67 -39.36
N ASP A 256 -0.25 -7.33 -39.77
CA ASP A 256 -0.32 -8.49 -40.71
C ASP A 256 -0.12 -7.98 -42.16
N PRO A 257 0.22 -8.76 -43.22
CA PRO A 257 -0.48 -10.01 -43.59
C PRO A 257 0.29 -11.09 -44.40
N GLY A 258 -0.29 -12.30 -44.50
CA GLY A 258 -0.17 -13.16 -45.71
C GLY A 258 0.63 -14.46 -45.59
N ASP A 259 -0.11 -15.58 -45.63
CA ASP A 259 0.13 -16.81 -46.43
C ASP A 259 -0.12 -18.13 -45.68
N LEU A 260 -1.25 -18.75 -46.01
CA LEU A 260 -1.46 -20.21 -46.08
C LEU A 260 -1.35 -20.57 -47.57
N PRO A 261 -0.79 -21.73 -48.01
CA PRO A 261 -1.34 -23.05 -47.63
C PRO A 261 -0.42 -24.33 -47.71
N ARG A 262 -0.91 -25.42 -47.10
CA ARG A 262 -0.85 -26.88 -47.45
C ARG A 262 0.48 -27.69 -47.53
N LEU A 263 0.51 -28.84 -46.82
CA LEU A 263 0.69 -30.25 -47.30
C LEU A 263 0.77 -31.21 -46.07
N LEU A 264 -0.22 -32.05 -45.74
CA LEU A 264 -0.54 -33.43 -46.19
C LEU A 264 0.48 -34.54 -45.84
N ALA A 265 0.10 -35.46 -44.93
CA ALA A 265 0.24 -36.94 -45.01
C ALA A 265 -0.19 -37.58 -43.66
N HIS A 266 -1.34 -38.27 -43.57
CA HIS A 266 -1.49 -39.75 -43.59
C HIS A 266 -0.91 -40.45 -42.32
N ARG A 267 -1.51 -41.45 -41.67
CA ARG A 267 -2.68 -42.32 -41.90
C ARG A 267 -2.91 -43.12 -40.60
N LEU A 268 -4.18 -43.39 -40.30
CA LEU A 268 -4.76 -44.65 -39.77
C LEU A 268 -4.44 -45.10 -38.32
N GLY A 269 -5.54 -45.31 -37.56
CA GLY A 269 -5.59 -46.19 -36.37
C GLY A 269 -5.60 -47.68 -36.76
N PRO A 270 -6.11 -48.63 -35.93
CA PRO A 270 -7.36 -48.49 -35.17
C PRO A 270 -7.38 -49.10 -33.74
N ARG A 271 -8.56 -48.93 -33.13
CA ARG A 271 -9.10 -49.49 -31.87
C ARG A 271 -9.07 -51.03 -31.78
N SER A 272 -9.00 -51.53 -30.55
CA SER A 272 -9.71 -52.76 -30.15
C SER A 272 -10.11 -52.71 -28.66
N HIS A 273 -11.32 -53.22 -28.40
CA HIS A 273 -12.07 -53.26 -27.15
C HIS A 273 -11.81 -54.55 -26.33
N LEU A 274 -11.88 -54.42 -24.99
CA LEU A 274 -12.43 -55.36 -23.97
C LEU A 274 -11.72 -56.72 -23.67
N PRO A 275 -12.03 -57.44 -22.55
CA PRO A 275 -12.74 -57.07 -21.29
C PRO A 275 -12.05 -57.53 -19.97
N CYS A 276 -12.73 -57.19 -18.86
CA CYS A 276 -12.72 -57.66 -17.46
C CYS A 276 -11.89 -58.87 -17.01
N GLY A 277 -11.28 -58.69 -15.82
CA GLY A 277 -10.91 -59.70 -14.82
C GLY A 277 -10.84 -59.01 -13.46
#